data_AF-A0A5B0DV38-F1
#
_entry.id   AF-A0A5B0DV38-F1
#
_cell.length_a   1.000
_cell.length_b   1.000
_cell.length_c   1.000
_cell.angle_alpha   90.00
_cell.angle_beta   90.00
_cell.angle_gamma   90.00
#
_symmetry.space_group_name_H-M   'P 1'
#
loop_
_entity.id
_entity.type
_entity.pdbx_description
1 polymer ?
#
loop_
_entity_poly.entity_id
_entity_poly.type
_entity_poly.pdbx_seq_one_letter_code
_entity_poly.pdbx_strand_id
1 'polypeptide(L)'
;MTSIISETDFRAMTGKPRRSKYGNVRVEHNGIKFDSKAEYNYFLKLERREEKGEVSNIRHQVPFVLKGENGQIVAVYNADFVFYDSVTGRERVVDVKGNKGGKGTITPVFRLKAKLMQDNHGITVEVVS
;
A
#
# COMPACT_ATOMS: atom_id res chain seq x y z
N MET A 1 9.60 -22.17 -40.73
CA MET A 1 10.15 -21.08 -39.91
C MET A 1 9.02 -20.53 -39.08
N THR A 2 9.04 -20.70 -37.75
CA THR A 2 7.99 -20.17 -36.87
C THR A 2 8.39 -18.75 -36.49
N SER A 3 7.69 -17.76 -37.03
CA SER A 3 7.96 -16.35 -36.71
C SER A 3 7.52 -16.07 -35.28
N ILE A 4 8.48 -15.88 -34.38
CA ILE A 4 8.23 -15.42 -33.02
C ILE A 4 8.01 -13.91 -33.11
N ILE A 5 6.74 -13.50 -33.04
CA ILE A 5 6.34 -12.10 -32.95
C ILE A 5 6.73 -11.58 -31.57
N SER A 6 7.38 -10.41 -31.50
CA SER A 6 7.78 -9.82 -30.22
C SER A 6 6.56 -9.31 -29.45
N GLU A 7 6.68 -9.21 -28.13
CA GLU A 7 5.60 -8.69 -27.27
C GLU A 7 5.21 -7.25 -27.66
N THR A 8 6.17 -6.46 -28.12
CA THR A 8 5.95 -5.11 -28.64
C THR A 8 5.12 -5.11 -29.92
N ASP A 9 5.40 -6.02 -30.85
CA ASP A 9 4.69 -6.11 -32.14
C ASP A 9 3.25 -6.60 -31.96
N PHE A 10 3.05 -7.62 -31.12
CA PHE A 10 1.71 -8.12 -30.79
C PHE A 10 0.84 -7.05 -30.10
N ARG A 11 1.44 -6.18 -29.28
CA ARG A 11 0.74 -5.07 -28.62
C ARG A 11 0.36 -3.95 -29.57
N ALA A 12 1.26 -3.59 -30.49
CA ALA A 12 0.95 -2.62 -31.54
C ALA A 12 -0.23 -3.09 -32.41
N MET A 13 -0.30 -4.39 -32.70
CA MET A 13 -1.40 -4.99 -33.48
C MET A 13 -2.74 -5.05 -32.72
N THR A 14 -2.74 -5.12 -31.39
CA THR A 14 -3.97 -5.35 -30.60
C THR A 14 -4.59 -4.08 -30.01
N GLY A 15 -3.87 -2.95 -29.99
CA GLY A 15 -4.39 -1.62 -29.64
C GLY A 15 -4.98 -1.46 -28.22
N LYS A 16 -4.95 -2.51 -27.38
CA LYS A 16 -5.58 -2.51 -26.06
C LYS A 16 -4.66 -1.82 -25.05
N PRO A 17 -5.09 -0.73 -24.38
CA PRO A 17 -4.29 -0.12 -23.32
C PRO A 17 -4.14 -1.10 -22.16
N ARG A 18 -2.94 -1.13 -21.57
CA ARG A 18 -2.61 -1.98 -20.42
C ARG A 18 -3.42 -1.52 -19.21
N ARG A 19 -4.59 -2.13 -19.00
CA ARG A 19 -5.37 -1.93 -17.77
C ARG A 19 -4.60 -2.54 -16.61
N SER A 20 -4.39 -1.78 -15.54
CA SER A 20 -3.85 -2.34 -14.30
C SER A 20 -4.80 -3.42 -13.78
N LYS A 21 -4.26 -4.44 -13.09
CA LYS A 21 -5.02 -5.61 -12.60
C LYS A 21 -6.29 -5.24 -11.83
N TYR A 22 -6.28 -4.06 -11.19
CA TYR A 22 -7.40 -3.52 -10.43
C TYR A 22 -7.93 -2.19 -10.99
N GLY A 23 -7.42 -1.73 -12.14
CA GLY A 23 -7.77 -0.43 -12.73
C GLY A 23 -7.43 0.76 -11.80
N ASN A 24 -6.38 0.63 -11.01
CA ASN A 24 -5.80 1.68 -10.17
C ASN A 24 -5.04 2.66 -11.07
N VAL A 25 -5.13 3.94 -10.74
CA VAL A 25 -4.35 5.02 -11.37
C VAL A 25 -3.18 5.31 -10.45
N ARG A 26 -1.96 5.08 -10.95
CA ARG A 26 -0.72 5.48 -10.26
C ARG A 26 -0.56 6.99 -10.36
N VAL A 27 -0.07 7.60 -9.29
CA VAL A 27 0.13 9.05 -9.20
C VAL A 27 1.57 9.31 -8.77
N GLU A 28 2.21 10.30 -9.39
CA GLU A 28 3.51 10.80 -8.94
C GLU A 28 3.33 12.26 -8.52
N HIS A 29 3.79 12.60 -7.32
CA HIS A 29 3.70 13.94 -6.77
C HIS A 29 4.99 14.26 -6.02
N ASN A 30 5.67 15.36 -6.41
CA ASN A 30 6.92 15.80 -5.81
C ASN A 30 8.00 14.70 -5.70
N GLY A 31 8.07 13.81 -6.71
CA GLY A 31 9.01 12.69 -6.74
C GLY A 31 8.59 11.45 -5.94
N ILE A 32 7.46 11.51 -5.20
CA ILE A 32 6.88 10.37 -4.49
C ILE A 32 5.89 9.66 -5.43
N LYS A 33 6.02 8.33 -5.53
CA LYS A 33 5.16 7.48 -6.35
C LYS A 33 4.14 6.77 -5.48
N PHE A 34 2.88 6.88 -5.86
CA PHE A 34 1.74 6.20 -5.23
C PHE A 34 1.18 5.15 -6.19
N ASP A 35 0.88 3.96 -5.67
CA ASP A 35 0.34 2.85 -6.47
C ASP A 35 -1.15 3.05 -6.77
N SER A 36 -1.82 3.92 -6.01
CA SER A 36 -3.21 4.31 -6.25
C SER A 36 -3.52 5.78 -5.93
N LYS A 37 -4.54 6.32 -6.61
CA LYS A 37 -5.11 7.64 -6.28
C LYS A 37 -5.66 7.71 -4.84
N ALA A 38 -6.06 6.57 -4.25
CA ALA A 38 -6.55 6.53 -2.88
C ALA A 38 -5.41 6.81 -1.88
N GLU A 39 -4.24 6.17 -2.07
CA GLU A 39 -3.04 6.46 -1.28
C GLU A 39 -2.63 7.92 -1.40
N TYR A 40 -2.60 8.46 -2.63
CA TYR A 40 -2.28 9.87 -2.85
C TYR A 40 -3.23 10.83 -2.11
N ASN A 41 -4.54 10.57 -2.19
CA ASN A 41 -5.53 11.39 -1.47
C ASN A 41 -5.36 11.29 0.05
N TYR A 42 -4.95 10.13 0.57
CA TYR A 42 -4.68 9.95 1.99
C TYR A 42 -3.41 10.69 2.42
N PHE A 43 -2.35 10.62 1.60
CA PHE A 43 -1.13 11.40 1.80
C PHE A 43 -1.42 12.90 1.93
N LEU A 44 -2.21 13.48 1.01
CA LEU A 44 -2.61 14.89 1.08
C LEU A 44 -3.37 15.25 2.38
N LYS A 45 -4.11 14.29 2.96
CA LYS A 45 -4.75 14.49 4.26
C LYS A 45 -3.72 14.51 5.39
N LEU A 46 -2.74 13.60 5.34
CA LEU A 46 -1.67 13.55 6.34
C LEU A 46 -0.80 14.81 6.30
N GLU A 47 -0.43 15.28 5.11
CA GLU A 47 0.35 16.52 4.93
C GLU A 47 -0.35 17.73 5.58
N ARG A 48 -1.65 17.94 5.31
CA ARG A 48 -2.44 18.99 5.97
C ARG A 48 -2.55 18.83 7.49
N ARG A 49 -2.49 17.61 7.99
CA ARG A 49 -2.51 17.33 9.44
C ARG A 49 -1.13 17.60 10.05
N GLU A 50 -0.06 17.34 9.32
CA GLU A 50 1.31 17.64 9.71
C GLU A 50 1.54 19.15 9.81
N GLU A 51 1.04 19.92 8.84
CA GLU A 51 1.04 21.39 8.88
C GLU A 51 0.37 21.97 10.13
N LYS A 52 -0.62 21.25 10.69
CA LYS A 52 -1.32 21.61 11.94
C LYS A 52 -0.65 21.05 13.20
N GLY A 53 0.42 20.26 13.07
CA GLY A 53 1.09 19.58 14.17
C GLY A 53 0.32 18.38 14.74
N GLU A 54 -0.74 17.90 14.07
CA GLU A 54 -1.54 16.76 14.53
C GLU A 54 -0.87 15.41 14.28
N VAL A 55 -0.02 15.32 13.26
CA VAL A 55 0.76 14.13 12.93
C VAL A 55 2.21 14.51 12.64
N SER A 56 3.12 13.56 12.81
CA SER A 56 4.55 13.75 12.51
C SER A 56 5.20 12.44 12.09
N ASN A 57 6.44 12.53 11.60
CA ASN A 57 7.24 11.38 11.16
C ASN A 57 6.51 10.51 10.12
N ILE A 58 5.85 11.14 9.15
CA ILE A 58 5.15 10.42 8.09
C ILE A 58 6.16 9.66 7.23
N ARG A 59 6.01 8.34 7.19
CA ARG A 59 6.83 7.42 6.38
C ARG A 59 5.92 6.64 5.44
N HIS A 60 6.39 6.46 4.20
CA HIS A 60 5.68 5.74 3.15
C HIS A 60 6.34 4.39 2.87
N GLN A 61 5.55 3.37 2.50
CA GLN A 61 6.03 2.04 2.08
C GLN A 61 7.02 1.40 3.08
N VAL A 62 6.66 1.38 4.37
CA VAL A 62 7.54 0.88 5.43
C VAL A 62 7.50 -0.65 5.48
N PRO A 63 8.64 -1.34 5.29
CA PRO A 63 8.71 -2.79 5.37
C PRO A 63 8.84 -3.27 6.82
N PHE A 64 8.01 -4.23 7.19
CA PHE A 64 8.04 -4.96 8.46
C PHE A 64 8.34 -6.43 8.20
N VAL A 65 9.41 -6.93 8.82
CA VAL A 65 9.78 -8.35 8.71
C VAL A 65 8.91 -9.16 9.67
N LEU A 66 8.22 -10.17 9.15
CA LEU A 66 7.39 -11.10 9.91
C LEU A 66 8.13 -12.42 10.04
N LYS A 67 8.38 -12.85 11.27
CA LYS A 67 9.08 -14.08 11.60
C LYS A 67 8.10 -15.15 12.08
N GLY A 68 8.47 -16.40 11.81
CA GLY A 68 7.81 -17.57 12.38
C GLY A 68 8.40 -17.93 13.74
N GLU A 69 7.85 -18.97 14.36
CA GLU A 69 8.25 -19.44 15.70
C GLU A 69 9.74 -19.81 15.78
N ASN A 70 10.34 -20.36 14.72
CA ASN A 70 11.76 -20.71 14.68
C ASN A 70 12.65 -19.52 14.26
N GLY A 71 12.12 -18.30 14.23
CA GLY A 71 12.85 -17.08 13.87
C GLY A 71 13.08 -16.87 12.38
N GLN A 72 12.64 -17.79 11.52
CA GLN A 72 12.74 -17.67 10.06
C GLN A 72 11.82 -16.57 9.53
N ILE A 73 12.25 -15.86 8.49
CA ILE A 73 11.41 -14.86 7.82
C ILE A 73 10.31 -15.58 7.05
N VAL A 74 9.06 -15.36 7.45
CA VAL A 74 7.87 -15.95 6.82
C VAL A 74 7.30 -15.01 5.77
N ALA A 75 7.33 -13.70 6.04
CA ALA A 75 6.83 -12.70 5.11
C ALA A 75 7.44 -11.32 5.40
N VAL A 76 7.31 -10.43 4.43
CA VAL A 76 7.42 -8.99 4.64
C VAL A 76 6.04 -8.37 4.48
N TYR A 77 5.67 -7.50 5.42
CA TYR A 77 4.50 -6.66 5.35
C TYR A 77 4.93 -5.23 5.02
N ASN A 78 4.48 -4.70 3.89
CA ASN A 78 4.76 -3.32 3.51
C ASN A 78 3.53 -2.49 3.86
N ALA A 79 3.67 -1.59 4.84
CA ALA A 79 2.61 -0.65 5.20
C ALA A 79 2.64 0.56 4.27
N ASP A 80 1.46 1.06 3.87
CA ASP A 80 1.39 2.23 3.01
C ASP A 80 1.87 3.49 3.75
N PHE A 81 1.39 3.70 4.98
CA PHE A 81 1.78 4.83 5.82
C PHE A 81 2.06 4.41 7.26
N VAL A 82 3.13 4.98 7.82
CA VAL A 82 3.43 4.91 9.26
C VAL A 82 3.70 6.33 9.73
N PHE A 83 3.00 6.77 10.77
CA PHE A 83 3.14 8.13 11.30
C PHE A 83 2.80 8.16 12.79
N TYR A 84 3.34 9.14 13.51
CA TYR A 84 2.93 9.43 14.87
C TYR A 84 1.72 10.36 14.86
N ASP A 85 0.64 9.97 15.54
CA ASP A 85 -0.57 10.77 15.67
C ASP A 85 -0.57 11.45 17.04
N SER A 86 -0.26 12.75 17.07
CA SER A 86 -0.16 13.56 18.28
C SER A 86 -1.51 13.71 19.00
N VAL A 87 -2.63 13.59 18.28
CA VAL A 87 -3.98 13.69 18.86
C VAL A 87 -4.28 12.44 19.70
N THR A 88 -3.90 11.27 19.20
CA THR A 88 -4.10 9.99 19.91
C THR A 88 -2.90 9.56 20.77
N GLY A 89 -1.75 10.22 20.62
CA GLY A 89 -0.52 9.94 21.35
C GLY A 89 0.13 8.60 21.00
N ARG A 90 -0.02 8.09 19.76
CA ARG A 90 0.54 6.80 19.36
C ARG A 90 1.00 6.76 17.91
N GLU A 91 1.91 5.84 17.61
CA GLU A 91 2.23 5.48 16.23
C GLU A 91 1.07 4.70 15.60
N ARG A 92 0.70 5.08 14.37
CA ARG A 92 -0.34 4.42 13.59
C ARG A 92 0.28 3.84 12.32
N VAL A 93 -0.09 2.60 12.05
CA VAL A 93 0.26 1.90 10.80
C VAL A 93 -1.01 1.74 10.00
N VAL A 94 -1.06 2.44 8.87
CA VAL A 94 -2.25 2.55 8.02
C VAL A 94 -1.99 1.92 6.66
N ASP A 95 -2.96 1.12 6.23
CA ASP A 95 -3.01 0.52 4.90
C ASP A 95 -4.26 1.06 4.17
N VAL A 96 -4.05 1.66 3.00
CA VAL A 96 -5.06 2.37 2.23
C VAL A 96 -5.59 1.44 1.13
N LYS A 97 -6.86 1.10 1.21
CA LYS A 97 -7.54 0.24 0.25
C LYS A 97 -8.48 1.05 -0.63
N GLY A 98 -8.19 1.09 -1.93
CA GLY A 98 -9.08 1.71 -2.91
C GLY A 98 -10.47 1.04 -2.95
N ASN A 99 -11.52 1.85 -2.92
CA ASN A 99 -12.90 1.40 -3.03
C ASN A 99 -13.33 1.26 -4.50
N LYS A 100 -13.46 0.02 -4.98
CA LYS A 100 -14.30 -0.30 -6.14
C LYS A 100 -15.48 -1.16 -5.67
N GLY A 101 -16.65 -0.52 -5.51
CA GLY A 101 -17.88 -1.20 -5.09
C GLY A 101 -18.10 -1.32 -3.58
N GLY A 102 -17.50 -0.45 -2.76
CA GLY A 102 -17.81 -0.32 -1.33
C GLY A 102 -17.13 -1.32 -0.39
N LYS A 103 -16.27 -2.21 -0.90
CA LYS A 103 -15.37 -3.02 -0.08
C LYS A 103 -13.96 -2.89 -0.63
N GLY A 104 -13.07 -2.19 0.09
CA GLY A 104 -11.63 -2.37 -0.11
C GLY A 104 -11.33 -3.87 -0.10
N THR A 105 -10.58 -4.37 -1.08
CA THR A 105 -10.33 -5.81 -1.24
C THR A 105 -9.43 -6.30 -0.11
N ILE A 106 -10.02 -6.58 1.05
CA ILE A 106 -9.36 -7.22 2.18
C ILE A 106 -9.17 -8.68 1.80
N THR A 107 -7.99 -9.01 1.28
CA THR A 107 -7.65 -10.38 0.89
C THR A 107 -7.40 -11.24 2.14
N PRO A 108 -7.62 -12.57 2.06
CA PRO A 108 -7.23 -13.48 3.14
C PRO A 108 -5.75 -13.37 3.52
N VAL A 109 -4.88 -13.17 2.53
CA VAL A 109 -3.43 -12.97 2.74
C VAL A 109 -3.15 -11.70 3.53
N PHE A 110 -3.85 -10.60 3.24
CA PHE A 110 -3.76 -9.38 4.04
C PHE A 110 -4.13 -9.64 5.49
N ARG A 111 -5.26 -10.31 5.75
CA ARG A 111 -5.70 -10.62 7.13
C ARG A 111 -4.67 -11.47 7.88
N LEU A 112 -4.08 -12.45 7.20
CA LEU A 112 -3.03 -13.28 7.78
C LEU A 112 -1.79 -12.44 8.14
N LYS A 113 -1.29 -11.62 7.22
CA LYS A 113 -0.14 -10.76 7.50
C LYS A 113 -0.43 -9.71 8.58
N ALA A 114 -1.64 -9.17 8.64
CA ALA A 114 -2.05 -8.23 9.69
C ALA A 114 -2.08 -8.90 11.08
N LYS A 115 -2.50 -10.17 11.17
CA LYS A 115 -2.37 -10.95 12.41
C LYS A 115 -0.91 -11.18 12.78
N LEU A 116 -0.08 -11.57 11.83
CA LEU A 116 1.36 -11.74 12.05
C LEU A 116 2.04 -10.43 12.47
N MET A 117 1.62 -9.28 11.94
CA MET A 117 2.06 -7.96 12.39
C MET A 117 1.75 -7.74 13.87
N GLN A 118 0.53 -8.07 14.30
CA GLN A 118 0.14 -7.99 15.70
C GLN A 118 0.98 -8.93 16.58
N ASP A 119 1.19 -10.17 16.15
CA ASP A 119 1.92 -11.18 16.92
C ASP A 119 3.42 -10.87 17.03
N ASN A 120 4.03 -10.37 15.94
CA ASN A 120 5.48 -10.11 15.90
C ASN A 120 5.86 -8.74 16.50
N HIS A 121 5.05 -7.72 16.25
CA HIS A 121 5.40 -6.33 16.55
C HIS A 121 4.45 -5.65 17.54
N GLY A 122 3.35 -6.30 17.93
CA GLY A 122 2.32 -5.69 18.77
C GLY A 122 1.50 -4.61 18.05
N ILE A 123 1.64 -4.50 16.72
CA ILE A 123 1.06 -3.43 15.91
C ILE A 123 -0.24 -3.89 15.26
N THR A 124 -1.33 -3.19 15.55
CA THR A 124 -2.60 -3.35 14.83
C THR A 124 -2.60 -2.50 13.56
N VAL A 125 -2.71 -3.14 12.40
CA VAL A 125 -2.84 -2.46 11.11
C VAL A 125 -4.25 -1.88 10.97
N GLU A 126 -4.34 -0.59 10.69
CA GLU A 126 -5.60 0.09 10.44
C GLU A 126 -5.88 0.19 8.94
N VAL A 127 -7.06 -0.25 8.52
CA VAL A 127 -7.47 -0.19 7.11
C VAL A 127 -8.29 1.08 6.89
N VAL A 128 -7.86 1.91 5.96
CA VAL A 128 -8.58 3.10 5.50
C VAL A 128 -9.02 2.89 4.05
N SER A 129 -10.22 3.35 3.70
CA SER A 129 -10.81 3.16 2.38
C SER A 129 -11.37 4.44 1.78
#